data_AF-A0A654BTL1-F1
#
_entry.id   AF-A0A654BTL1-F1
#
_cell.length_a   1.000
_cell.length_b   1.000
_cell.length_c   1.000
_cell.angle_alpha   90.00
_cell.angle_beta   90.00
_cell.angle_gamma   90.00
#
_symmetry.space_group_name_H-M   'P 1'
#
loop_
_entity.id
_entity.type
_entity.pdbx_description
1 polymer ?
#
loop_
_entity_poly.entity_id
_entity_poly.type
_entity_poly.pdbx_seq_one_letter_code
_entity_poly.pdbx_strand_id
1 'polypeptide(L)'
;MSVADATGCPPRNLDWRETALYAPVKAFLEAQGFAVKGEVCGCDAVGLRAGDPPLIVIAELKLSFTLELVLQAVDRMRGADIVYLAVIASRRGRDQDQRVTRLCRLLGVGLLAVDLRLDRVAVLCEPVPYRPRPNLPLRRRLVREHTMREGDPNAGGSSRQPIMTAYRQRALACAAAMRDVGARPRDLRHLAEDAGTILSRNVYGWFERVRPGHYRLSEQGRAMIARAADARPAAP
;
A
#
# COMPACT_ATOMS: atom_id res chain seq x y z
N MET A 1 -34.51 -53.15 -24.24
CA MET A 1 -33.62 -52.30 -25.04
C MET A 1 -33.07 -51.22 -24.14
N SER A 2 -31.78 -51.33 -23.85
CA SER A 2 -30.99 -50.35 -23.11
C SER A 2 -30.55 -49.24 -24.07
N VAL A 3 -30.61 -47.99 -23.65
CA VAL A 3 -29.74 -46.93 -24.16
C VAL A 3 -29.27 -46.13 -22.95
N ALA A 4 -28.03 -46.37 -22.57
CA ALA A 4 -27.23 -45.44 -21.80
C ALA A 4 -26.82 -44.30 -22.73
N ASP A 5 -26.81 -43.06 -22.22
CA ASP A 5 -25.97 -42.03 -22.84
C ASP A 5 -25.22 -41.25 -21.77
N ALA A 6 -23.92 -41.16 -21.98
CA ALA A 6 -22.92 -40.79 -21.00
C ALA A 6 -22.47 -39.35 -21.25
N THR A 7 -22.78 -38.44 -20.33
CA THR A 7 -22.10 -37.14 -20.26
C THR A 7 -21.14 -37.13 -19.08
N GLY A 8 -20.02 -37.82 -19.25
CA GLY A 8 -18.86 -37.70 -18.37
C GLY A 8 -18.01 -36.50 -18.81
N CYS A 9 -18.12 -35.37 -18.10
CA CYS A 9 -17.08 -34.34 -18.17
C CYS A 9 -15.83 -34.93 -17.49
N PRO A 10 -14.68 -35.09 -18.16
CA PRO A 10 -13.51 -35.67 -17.52
C PRO A 10 -13.06 -34.72 -16.39
N PRO A 11 -12.70 -35.25 -15.20
CA PRO A 11 -12.05 -34.44 -14.19
C PRO A 11 -10.72 -33.96 -14.78
N ARG A 12 -10.60 -32.67 -15.12
CA ARG A 12 -9.29 -32.07 -15.41
C ARG A 12 -8.51 -32.15 -14.11
N ASN A 13 -7.53 -33.04 -14.04
CA ASN A 13 -6.44 -32.92 -13.07
C ASN A 13 -5.84 -31.53 -13.30
N LEU A 14 -6.18 -30.57 -12.44
CA LEU A 14 -5.57 -29.25 -12.49
C LEU A 14 -4.12 -29.39 -12.05
N ASP A 15 -3.21 -29.26 -13.00
CA ASP A 15 -1.78 -29.18 -12.71
C ASP A 15 -1.51 -27.77 -12.14
N TRP A 16 -1.29 -27.67 -10.84
CA TRP A 16 -0.99 -26.43 -10.14
C TRP A 16 0.52 -26.09 -10.20
N ARG A 17 1.12 -26.26 -11.38
CA ARG A 17 2.53 -25.97 -11.66
C ARG A 17 2.66 -24.72 -12.50
N GLU A 18 3.85 -24.10 -12.46
CA GLU A 18 4.15 -22.88 -13.22
C GLU A 18 3.97 -23.11 -14.72
N THR A 19 4.32 -24.29 -15.22
CA THR A 19 4.13 -24.72 -16.60
C THR A 19 2.66 -24.69 -17.06
N ALA A 20 1.68 -24.82 -16.14
CA ALA A 20 0.26 -24.75 -16.49
C ALA A 20 -0.19 -23.32 -16.86
N LEU A 21 0.55 -22.29 -16.44
CA LEU A 21 0.29 -20.89 -16.83
C LEU A 21 0.68 -20.60 -18.28
N TYR A 22 1.60 -21.41 -18.85
CA TYR A 22 2.18 -21.12 -20.16
C TYR A 22 1.15 -21.15 -21.28
N ALA A 23 0.32 -22.19 -21.37
CA ALA A 23 -0.65 -22.32 -22.46
C ALA A 23 -1.69 -21.18 -22.50
N PRO A 24 -2.35 -20.81 -21.37
CA PRO A 24 -3.27 -19.66 -21.35
C PRO A 24 -2.58 -18.34 -21.71
N VAL A 25 -1.38 -18.08 -21.19
CA VAL A 25 -0.64 -16.84 -21.45
C VAL A 25 -0.17 -16.78 -22.90
N LYS A 26 0.31 -17.91 -23.45
CA LYS A 26 0.65 -18.04 -24.86
C LYS A 26 -0.53 -17.68 -25.74
N ALA A 27 -1.69 -18.28 -25.50
CA ALA A 27 -2.90 -18.00 -26.28
C ALA A 27 -3.33 -16.52 -26.18
N PHE A 28 -3.23 -15.92 -24.99
CA PHE A 28 -3.52 -14.50 -24.78
C PHE A 28 -2.59 -13.57 -25.59
N LEU A 29 -1.29 -13.88 -25.65
CA LEU A 29 -0.31 -13.10 -26.41
C LEU A 29 -0.44 -13.35 -27.93
N GLU A 30 -0.68 -14.59 -28.35
CA GLU A 30 -0.92 -14.93 -29.76
C GLU A 30 -2.18 -14.25 -30.31
N ALA A 31 -3.24 -14.13 -29.51
CA ALA A 31 -4.44 -13.36 -29.86
C ALA A 31 -4.17 -11.86 -30.09
N GLN A 32 -3.03 -11.33 -29.62
CA GLN A 32 -2.57 -9.96 -29.85
C GLN A 32 -1.58 -9.85 -31.04
N GLY A 33 -1.40 -10.93 -31.79
CA GLY A 33 -0.57 -10.98 -33.00
C GLY A 33 0.90 -11.26 -32.76
N PHE A 34 1.28 -11.79 -31.59
CA PHE A 34 2.65 -12.24 -31.33
C PHE A 34 2.83 -13.71 -31.72
N ALA A 35 3.98 -14.07 -32.28
CA ALA A 35 4.43 -15.45 -32.40
C ALA A 35 5.21 -15.84 -31.14
N VAL A 36 4.64 -16.71 -30.30
CA VAL A 36 5.12 -16.94 -28.92
C VAL A 36 5.84 -18.29 -28.78
N LYS A 37 7.01 -18.26 -28.12
CA LYS A 37 7.80 -19.43 -27.74
C LYS A 37 8.20 -19.35 -26.26
N GLY A 38 8.31 -20.49 -25.60
CA GLY A 38 8.72 -20.57 -24.20
C GLY A 38 10.22 -20.81 -24.03
N GLU A 39 10.73 -20.56 -22.83
CA GLU A 39 12.11 -20.86 -22.40
C GLU A 39 13.20 -20.20 -23.30
N VAL A 40 12.91 -19.02 -23.83
CA VAL A 40 13.85 -18.28 -24.69
C VAL A 40 14.75 -17.43 -23.80
N CYS A 41 16.07 -17.70 -23.83
CA CYS A 41 17.07 -16.96 -23.05
C CYS A 41 16.73 -16.87 -21.55
N GLY A 42 16.12 -17.92 -21.00
CA GLY A 42 15.68 -18.00 -19.61
C GLY A 42 14.47 -17.13 -19.27
N CYS A 43 13.68 -16.71 -20.26
CA CYS A 43 12.36 -16.09 -20.06
C CYS A 43 11.27 -17.15 -20.29
N ASP A 44 10.24 -17.16 -19.45
CA ASP A 44 9.20 -18.19 -19.51
C ASP A 44 8.40 -18.17 -20.82
N ALA A 45 8.04 -16.98 -21.32
CA ALA A 45 7.41 -16.80 -22.63
C ALA A 45 7.91 -15.54 -23.34
N VAL A 46 8.28 -15.66 -24.61
CA VAL A 46 8.73 -14.58 -25.48
C VAL A 46 7.92 -14.58 -26.77
N GLY A 47 7.31 -13.43 -27.09
CA GLY A 47 6.53 -13.21 -28.29
C GLY A 47 7.18 -12.17 -29.19
N LEU A 48 7.18 -12.44 -30.51
CA LEU A 48 7.62 -11.48 -31.52
C LEU A 48 6.44 -11.08 -32.40
N ARG A 49 6.29 -9.78 -32.64
CA ARG A 49 5.37 -9.26 -33.66
C ARG A 49 6.15 -8.60 -34.77
N ALA A 50 5.79 -8.91 -36.02
CA ALA A 50 6.48 -8.44 -37.20
C ALA A 50 6.58 -6.90 -37.24
N GLY A 51 7.72 -6.40 -37.69
CA GLY A 51 8.12 -4.99 -37.73
C GLY A 51 9.63 -4.88 -38.00
N ASP A 52 10.13 -3.66 -38.15
CA ASP A 52 11.57 -3.39 -38.25
C ASP A 52 11.96 -2.16 -37.38
N PRO A 53 12.56 -2.36 -36.19
CA PRO A 53 12.81 -3.66 -35.54
C PRO A 53 11.50 -4.37 -35.11
N PRO A 54 11.52 -5.70 -34.88
CA PRO A 54 10.34 -6.42 -34.39
C PRO A 54 9.99 -5.99 -32.96
N LEU A 55 8.69 -6.00 -32.64
CA LEU A 55 8.24 -5.76 -31.26
C LEU A 55 8.40 -7.04 -30.44
N ILE A 56 8.99 -6.90 -29.26
CA ILE A 56 9.29 -7.99 -28.33
C ILE A 56 8.39 -7.87 -27.10
N VAL A 57 7.60 -8.91 -26.84
CA VAL A 57 6.87 -9.08 -25.57
C VAL A 57 7.49 -10.23 -24.76
N ILE A 58 7.67 -10.03 -23.47
CA ILE A 58 8.09 -11.08 -22.53
C ILE A 58 7.02 -11.24 -21.45
N ALA A 59 6.69 -12.48 -21.08
CA ALA A 59 5.87 -12.77 -19.91
C ALA A 59 6.60 -13.74 -18.97
N GLU A 60 6.75 -13.33 -17.70
CA GLU A 60 7.27 -14.18 -16.62
C GLU A 60 6.09 -14.77 -15.83
N LEU A 61 6.17 -16.05 -15.51
CA LEU A 61 5.09 -16.87 -14.97
C LEU A 61 5.41 -17.33 -13.55
N LYS A 62 4.53 -17.05 -12.59
CA LYS A 62 4.68 -17.57 -11.23
C LYS A 62 3.34 -17.94 -10.63
N LEU A 63 3.30 -18.95 -9.77
CA LEU A 63 2.04 -19.31 -9.09
C LEU A 63 1.46 -18.15 -8.24
N SER A 64 2.31 -17.24 -7.77
CA SER A 64 1.90 -16.07 -7.01
C SER A 64 2.83 -14.89 -7.27
N PHE A 65 2.34 -13.68 -6.99
CA PHE A 65 3.16 -12.49 -7.15
C PHE A 65 4.26 -12.44 -6.09
N THR A 66 5.53 -12.55 -6.46
CA THR A 66 6.68 -12.52 -5.54
C THR A 66 7.61 -11.34 -5.84
N LEU A 67 8.56 -11.05 -4.95
CA LEU A 67 9.60 -10.06 -5.24
C LEU A 67 10.51 -10.55 -6.37
N GLU A 68 10.83 -11.84 -6.39
CA GLU A 68 11.61 -12.48 -7.46
C GLU A 68 10.99 -12.24 -8.84
N LEU A 69 9.68 -12.46 -8.99
CA LEU A 69 8.95 -12.20 -10.23
C LEU A 69 9.11 -10.74 -10.70
N VAL A 70 9.03 -9.79 -9.75
CA VAL A 70 9.23 -8.36 -10.05
C VAL A 70 10.66 -8.08 -10.50
N LEU A 71 11.66 -8.67 -9.86
CA LEU A 71 13.06 -8.49 -10.21
C LEU A 71 13.36 -9.05 -11.61
N GLN A 72 12.82 -10.23 -11.94
CA GLN A 72 12.90 -10.79 -13.30
C GLN A 72 12.32 -9.80 -14.32
N ALA A 73 11.12 -9.26 -14.08
CA ALA A 73 10.50 -8.28 -14.97
C ALA A 73 11.40 -7.06 -15.23
N VAL A 74 12.01 -6.51 -14.16
CA VAL A 74 12.90 -5.36 -14.26
C VAL A 74 14.13 -5.68 -15.12
N ASP A 75 14.68 -6.89 -15.01
CA ASP A 75 15.78 -7.32 -15.87
C ASP A 75 15.34 -7.45 -17.33
N ARG A 76 14.13 -7.97 -17.58
CA ARG A 76 13.58 -8.14 -18.94
C ARG A 76 13.26 -6.84 -19.65
N MET A 77 12.89 -5.80 -18.90
CA MET A 77 12.59 -4.47 -19.45
C MET A 77 13.74 -3.85 -20.25
N ARG A 78 14.98 -4.33 -20.08
CA ARG A 78 16.14 -3.85 -20.85
C ARG A 78 16.15 -4.35 -22.30
N GLY A 79 15.44 -5.43 -22.59
CA GLY A 79 15.47 -6.10 -23.90
C GLY A 79 14.10 -6.35 -24.53
N ALA A 80 13.02 -5.86 -23.91
CA ALA A 80 11.66 -6.03 -24.41
C ALA A 80 10.89 -4.70 -24.41
N ASP A 81 10.00 -4.53 -25.39
CA ASP A 81 9.09 -3.39 -25.49
C ASP A 81 7.93 -3.52 -24.50
N ILE A 82 7.51 -4.76 -24.24
CA ILE A 82 6.36 -5.08 -23.39
C ILE A 82 6.76 -6.20 -22.43
N VAL A 83 6.49 -6.01 -21.14
CA VAL A 83 6.70 -7.05 -20.12
C VAL A 83 5.40 -7.28 -19.36
N TYR A 84 4.99 -8.54 -19.25
CA TYR A 84 3.88 -9.00 -18.42
C TYR A 84 4.38 -9.87 -17.27
N LEU A 85 3.75 -9.72 -16.12
CA LEU A 85 3.82 -10.66 -15.01
C LEU A 85 2.53 -11.47 -15.01
N ALA A 86 2.60 -12.80 -15.08
CA ALA A 86 1.42 -13.65 -15.02
C ALA A 86 1.40 -14.49 -13.75
N VAL A 87 0.27 -14.44 -13.04
CA VAL A 87 0.06 -15.19 -11.80
C VAL A 87 -1.27 -15.91 -11.82
N ILE A 88 -1.43 -16.92 -10.95
CA ILE A 88 -2.73 -17.56 -10.76
C ILE A 88 -3.73 -16.54 -10.19
N ALA A 89 -4.92 -16.50 -10.76
CA ALA A 89 -6.05 -15.75 -10.22
C ALA A 89 -6.46 -16.30 -8.86
N SER A 90 -6.55 -15.44 -7.85
CA SER A 90 -6.87 -15.85 -6.50
C SER A 90 -7.94 -14.94 -5.86
N ARG A 91 -8.64 -15.47 -4.85
CA ARG A 91 -9.71 -14.70 -4.17
C ARG A 91 -9.20 -13.68 -3.15
N ARG A 92 -7.99 -13.89 -2.62
CA ARG A 92 -7.43 -13.12 -1.49
C ARG A 92 -5.90 -12.93 -1.57
N GLY A 93 -5.31 -13.19 -2.72
CA GLY A 93 -3.87 -13.08 -2.94
C GLY A 93 -3.47 -11.70 -3.42
N ARG A 94 -2.20 -11.59 -3.79
CA ARG A 94 -1.55 -10.34 -4.19
C ARG A 94 -2.07 -9.77 -5.51
N ASP A 95 -2.66 -10.60 -6.36
CA ASP A 95 -3.42 -10.19 -7.54
C ASP A 95 -4.63 -9.30 -7.21
N GLN A 96 -5.14 -9.37 -5.97
CA GLN A 96 -6.24 -8.52 -5.49
C GLN A 96 -5.77 -7.25 -4.73
N ASP A 97 -4.46 -7.10 -4.49
CA ASP A 97 -3.90 -5.98 -3.73
C ASP A 97 -3.63 -4.77 -4.64
N GLN A 98 -4.34 -3.66 -4.44
CA GLN A 98 -4.17 -2.44 -5.23
C GLN A 98 -2.73 -1.88 -5.19
N ARG A 99 -1.95 -2.19 -4.15
CA ARG A 99 -0.53 -1.81 -4.05
C ARG A 99 0.31 -2.53 -5.10
N VAL A 100 -0.03 -3.78 -5.42
CA VAL A 100 0.64 -4.59 -6.44
C VAL A 100 0.32 -4.05 -7.83
N THR A 101 -0.94 -3.77 -8.14
CA THR A 101 -1.31 -3.11 -9.40
C THR A 101 -0.62 -1.75 -9.54
N ARG A 102 -0.53 -0.97 -8.44
CA ARG A 102 0.18 0.31 -8.44
C ARG A 102 1.68 0.16 -8.68
N LEU A 103 2.32 -0.88 -8.15
CA LEU A 103 3.73 -1.19 -8.41
C LEU A 103 3.95 -1.54 -9.88
N CYS A 104 3.11 -2.42 -10.45
CA CYS A 104 3.22 -2.79 -11.87
C CYS A 104 3.07 -1.56 -12.78
N ARG A 105 2.07 -0.71 -12.49
CA ARG A 105 1.92 0.59 -13.18
C ARG A 105 3.18 1.44 -13.03
N LEU A 106 3.72 1.58 -11.82
CA LEU A 106 4.92 2.38 -11.57
C LEU A 106 6.12 1.93 -12.41
N LEU A 107 6.28 0.62 -12.56
CA LEU A 107 7.34 0.02 -13.36
C LEU A 107 7.03 0.06 -14.87
N GLY A 108 5.77 0.22 -15.26
CA GLY A 108 5.33 0.14 -16.66
C GLY A 108 5.18 -1.29 -17.18
N VAL A 109 5.03 -2.27 -16.28
CA VAL A 109 4.81 -3.68 -16.62
C VAL A 109 3.34 -4.05 -16.46
N GLY A 110 2.89 -5.03 -17.23
CA GLY A 110 1.54 -5.57 -17.16
C GLY A 110 1.41 -6.63 -16.08
N LEU A 111 0.18 -6.85 -15.61
CA LEU A 111 -0.15 -7.91 -14.65
C LEU A 111 -1.35 -8.70 -15.15
N LEU A 112 -1.15 -10.00 -15.33
CA LEU A 112 -2.14 -10.96 -15.77
C LEU A 112 -2.52 -11.88 -14.60
N ALA A 113 -3.82 -12.10 -14.42
CA ALA A 113 -4.36 -13.12 -13.55
C ALA A 113 -4.93 -14.26 -14.39
N VAL A 114 -4.42 -15.47 -14.19
CA VAL A 114 -4.77 -16.67 -14.95
C VAL A 114 -5.66 -17.57 -14.10
N ASP A 115 -6.91 -17.74 -14.52
CA ASP A 115 -7.81 -18.73 -13.97
C ASP A 115 -7.63 -20.06 -14.71
N LEU A 116 -6.85 -20.97 -14.12
CA LEU A 116 -6.57 -22.30 -14.69
C LEU A 116 -7.81 -23.21 -14.78
N ARG A 117 -8.87 -22.94 -14.00
CA ARG A 117 -10.11 -23.73 -14.06
C ARG A 117 -10.95 -23.32 -15.26
N LEU A 118 -11.02 -22.03 -15.52
CA LEU A 118 -11.80 -21.45 -16.60
C LEU A 118 -10.99 -21.28 -17.89
N ASP A 119 -9.68 -21.50 -17.84
CA ASP A 119 -8.73 -21.25 -18.93
C ASP A 119 -8.84 -19.81 -19.46
N ARG A 120 -8.86 -18.86 -18.52
CA ARG A 120 -9.05 -17.42 -18.80
C ARG A 120 -7.91 -16.59 -18.25
N VAL A 121 -7.52 -15.58 -19.01
CA VAL A 121 -6.57 -14.56 -18.60
C VAL A 121 -7.31 -13.24 -18.42
N ALA A 122 -7.15 -12.62 -17.25
CA ALA A 122 -7.65 -11.30 -16.95
C ALA A 122 -6.48 -10.31 -16.83
N VAL A 123 -6.55 -9.19 -17.52
CA VAL A 123 -5.55 -8.12 -17.42
C VAL A 123 -5.90 -7.23 -16.23
N LEU A 124 -5.08 -7.28 -15.17
CA LEU A 124 -5.23 -6.45 -13.97
C LEU A 124 -4.52 -5.10 -14.11
N CYS A 125 -3.44 -5.09 -14.89
CA CYS A 125 -2.66 -3.91 -15.21
C CYS A 125 -2.14 -4.00 -16.64
N GLU A 126 -2.32 -2.94 -17.41
CA GLU A 126 -1.71 -2.80 -18.72
C GLU A 126 -0.24 -2.36 -18.60
N PRO A 127 0.66 -2.85 -19.46
CA PRO A 127 2.07 -2.43 -19.54
C PRO A 127 2.18 -1.08 -20.25
N VAL A 128 1.87 -0.01 -19.54
CA VAL A 128 1.94 1.36 -20.07
C VAL A 128 2.95 2.20 -19.31
N PRO A 129 3.73 3.07 -19.98
CA PRO A 129 4.62 3.99 -19.30
C PRO A 129 3.87 4.85 -18.28
N TYR A 130 4.34 4.87 -17.04
CA TYR A 130 3.72 5.64 -15.97
C TYR A 130 4.62 6.76 -15.51
N ARG A 131 4.06 7.96 -15.40
CA ARG A 131 4.69 9.11 -14.75
C ARG A 131 4.01 9.37 -13.41
N PRO A 132 4.70 9.12 -12.28
CA PRO A 132 4.13 9.35 -10.95
C PRO A 132 3.70 10.80 -10.76
N ARG A 133 2.44 11.00 -10.39
CA ARG A 133 1.97 12.32 -9.97
C ARG A 133 2.35 12.56 -8.50
N PRO A 134 2.97 13.70 -8.16
CA PRO A 134 3.32 13.99 -6.78
C PRO A 134 2.06 14.17 -5.92
N ASN A 135 2.07 13.54 -4.74
CA ASN A 135 1.03 13.78 -3.74
C ASN A 135 1.36 15.05 -2.94
N LEU A 136 1.04 16.21 -3.52
CA LEU A 136 1.31 17.52 -2.91
C LEU A 136 0.66 17.69 -1.52
N PRO A 137 -0.59 17.23 -1.27
CA PRO A 137 -1.19 17.27 0.07
C PRO A 137 -0.40 16.47 1.11
N LEU A 138 0.02 15.24 0.76
CA LEU A 138 0.87 14.43 1.64
C LEU A 138 2.20 15.12 1.93
N ARG A 139 2.85 15.69 0.90
CA ARG A 139 4.09 16.45 1.05
C ARG A 139 3.92 17.62 2.01
N ARG A 140 2.87 18.43 1.85
CA ARG A 140 2.58 19.56 2.75
C ARG A 140 2.34 19.09 4.18
N ARG A 141 1.61 17.98 4.37
CA ARG A 141 1.37 17.41 5.69
C ARG A 141 2.68 16.94 6.35
N LEU A 142 3.55 16.27 5.61
CA LEU A 142 4.86 15.81 6.10
C LEU A 142 5.72 17.00 6.53
N VAL A 143 5.83 18.02 5.69
CA VAL A 143 6.59 19.25 6.00
C VAL A 143 6.02 19.93 7.24
N ARG A 144 4.70 20.17 7.30
CA ARG A 144 4.08 20.82 8.46
C ARG A 144 4.29 20.03 9.75
N GLU A 145 4.10 18.71 9.72
CA GLU A 145 4.31 17.86 10.89
C GLU A 145 5.77 17.90 11.35
N HIS A 146 6.73 17.89 10.42
CA HIS A 146 8.15 17.96 10.75
C HIS A 146 8.53 19.34 11.34
N THR A 147 8.14 20.43 10.69
CA THR A 147 8.46 21.80 11.15
C THR A 147 7.82 22.14 12.49
N MET A 148 6.61 21.65 12.75
CA MET A 148 5.89 21.92 14.01
C MET A 148 6.31 21.00 15.15
N ARG A 149 7.07 19.93 14.87
CA ARG A 149 7.48 18.98 15.91
C ARG A 149 8.75 19.49 16.57
N GLU A 150 8.71 19.59 17.89
CA GLU A 150 9.85 20.02 18.69
C GLU A 150 10.76 18.82 18.98
N GLY A 151 12.03 18.93 18.63
CA GLY A 151 13.04 17.89 18.81
C GLY A 151 12.78 16.60 18.03
N ASP A 152 13.52 15.54 18.37
CA ASP A 152 13.31 14.19 17.85
C ASP A 152 12.89 13.24 19.00
N PRO A 153 11.62 13.31 19.45
CA PRO A 153 11.19 12.66 20.67
C PRO A 153 11.06 11.14 20.57
N ASN A 154 11.08 10.55 19.37
CA ASN A 154 10.99 9.09 19.22
C ASN A 154 12.10 8.61 18.27
N ALA A 155 13.07 7.86 18.80
CA ALA A 155 13.93 7.04 17.95
C ALA A 155 13.08 6.01 17.18
N GLY A 156 13.29 5.91 15.87
CA GLY A 156 12.52 5.01 15.01
C GLY A 156 12.51 3.55 15.51
N GLY A 157 11.40 2.84 15.29
CA GLY A 157 11.28 1.42 15.67
C GLY A 157 10.71 1.14 17.07
N SER A 158 10.39 2.16 17.87
CA SER A 158 9.69 1.97 19.15
C SER A 158 8.25 1.48 18.93
N SER A 159 7.99 0.20 19.21
CA SER A 159 6.69 -0.45 18.96
C SER A 159 5.72 -0.38 20.14
N ARG A 160 6.14 0.16 21.29
CA ARG A 160 5.37 0.13 22.55
C ARG A 160 5.08 1.50 23.17
N GLN A 161 5.65 2.58 22.64
CA GLN A 161 5.38 3.93 23.12
C GLN A 161 4.51 4.71 22.13
N PRO A 162 3.51 5.48 22.60
CA PRO A 162 2.74 6.35 21.73
C PRO A 162 3.64 7.36 21.03
N ILE A 163 3.56 7.43 19.70
CA ILE A 163 4.36 8.36 18.89
C ILE A 163 4.09 9.80 19.34
N MET A 164 5.14 10.50 19.75
CA MET A 164 5.08 11.93 19.98
C MET A 164 5.00 12.70 18.64
N THR A 165 3.82 13.22 18.33
CA THR A 165 3.53 14.05 17.16
C THR A 165 3.47 15.53 17.55
N ALA A 166 3.59 16.45 16.58
CA ALA A 166 3.41 17.88 16.83
C ALA A 166 2.01 18.20 17.39
N TYR A 167 0.99 17.44 16.95
CA TYR A 167 -0.35 17.54 17.54
C TYR A 167 -0.35 17.14 19.02
N ARG A 168 0.30 16.03 19.37
CA ARG A 168 0.39 15.54 20.75
C ARG A 168 1.16 16.51 21.65
N GLN A 169 2.27 17.07 21.18
CA GLN A 169 3.06 18.08 21.91
C GLN A 169 2.21 19.30 22.25
N ARG A 170 1.47 19.84 21.27
CA ARG A 170 0.57 20.98 21.49
C ARG A 170 -0.60 20.65 22.41
N ALA A 171 -1.17 19.44 22.30
CA ALA A 171 -2.20 18.99 23.24
C ALA A 171 -1.67 18.85 24.67
N LEU A 172 -0.43 18.37 24.84
CA LEU A 172 0.25 18.30 26.13
C LEU A 172 0.54 19.70 26.69
N ALA A 173 0.99 20.64 25.86
CA ALA A 173 1.22 22.02 26.26
C ALA A 173 -0.08 22.69 26.74
N CYS A 174 -1.18 22.52 26.00
CA CYS A 174 -2.51 22.98 26.43
C CYS A 174 -2.94 22.33 27.75
N ALA A 175 -2.74 21.02 27.90
CA ALA A 175 -3.10 20.31 29.12
C ALA A 175 -2.28 20.77 30.34
N ALA A 176 -0.98 21.01 30.15
CA ALA A 176 -0.09 21.50 31.19
C ALA A 176 -0.49 22.91 31.67
N ALA A 177 -0.83 23.81 30.74
CA ALA A 177 -1.24 25.18 31.06
C ALA A 177 -2.59 25.29 31.78
N MET A 178 -3.41 24.24 31.77
CA MET A 178 -4.75 24.20 32.36
C MET A 178 -4.83 23.33 33.62
N ARG A 179 -3.68 22.97 34.20
CA ARG A 179 -3.59 21.99 35.31
C ARG A 179 -4.46 22.40 36.50
N ASP A 180 -4.34 23.65 36.93
CA ASP A 180 -4.92 24.14 38.20
C ASP A 180 -6.17 24.98 37.98
N VAL A 181 -6.10 25.92 37.02
CA VAL A 181 -7.21 26.79 36.65
C VAL A 181 -7.51 26.51 35.18
N GLY A 182 -8.73 26.05 34.88
CA GLY A 182 -9.16 25.82 33.50
C GLY A 182 -8.94 27.06 32.62
N ALA A 183 -9.04 26.91 31.30
CA ALA A 183 -8.75 27.98 30.35
C ALA A 183 -9.78 28.08 29.23
N ARG A 184 -9.79 29.24 28.59
CA ARG A 184 -10.49 29.42 27.32
C ARG A 184 -9.51 29.14 26.17
N PRO A 185 -9.98 28.66 25.01
CA PRO A 185 -9.12 28.43 23.85
C PRO A 185 -8.24 29.62 23.46
N ARG A 186 -8.74 30.86 23.61
CA ARG A 186 -8.00 32.07 23.29
C ARG A 186 -6.77 32.28 24.20
N ASP A 187 -6.86 31.82 25.44
CA ASP A 187 -5.79 31.98 26.43
C ASP A 187 -4.62 31.03 26.10
N LEU A 188 -4.85 29.96 25.33
CA LEU A 188 -3.86 28.93 24.96
C LEU A 188 -3.25 29.10 23.56
N ARG A 189 -3.68 30.11 22.79
CA ARG A 189 -3.25 30.28 21.38
C ARG A 189 -1.75 30.43 21.22
N HIS A 190 -1.07 30.99 22.22
CA HIS A 190 0.39 31.14 22.23
C HIS A 190 1.14 29.81 22.35
N LEU A 191 0.49 28.75 22.86
CA LEU A 191 1.04 27.39 22.93
C LEU A 191 0.59 26.53 21.74
N ALA A 192 -0.61 26.79 21.24
CA ALA A 192 -1.17 26.10 20.09
C ALA A 192 -2.18 26.99 19.37
N GLU A 193 -1.84 27.41 18.15
CA GLU A 193 -2.72 28.27 17.34
C GLU A 193 -4.13 27.69 17.14
N ASP A 194 -4.24 26.35 17.08
CA ASP A 194 -5.48 25.60 16.94
C ASP A 194 -6.01 25.03 18.27
N ALA A 195 -5.67 25.64 19.42
CA ALA A 195 -6.10 25.21 20.74
C ALA A 195 -7.62 24.94 20.83
N GLY A 196 -8.45 25.76 20.18
CA GLY A 196 -9.91 25.53 20.13
C GLY A 196 -10.29 24.20 19.48
N THR A 197 -9.60 23.81 18.40
CA THR A 197 -9.79 22.53 17.72
C THR A 197 -9.29 21.36 18.58
N ILE A 198 -8.14 21.53 19.24
CA ILE A 198 -7.57 20.51 20.14
C ILE A 198 -8.55 20.20 21.29
N LEU A 199 -9.03 21.24 21.96
CA LEU A 199 -9.93 21.11 23.12
C LEU A 199 -11.31 20.56 22.72
N SER A 200 -11.85 20.98 21.57
CA SER A 200 -13.18 20.54 21.11
C SER A 200 -13.18 19.13 20.54
N ARG A 201 -12.18 18.75 19.74
CA ARG A 201 -12.05 17.38 19.21
C ARG A 201 -11.69 16.37 20.28
N ASN A 202 -10.95 16.80 21.31
CA ASN A 202 -10.59 16.02 22.48
C ASN A 202 -10.11 14.59 22.14
N VAL A 203 -9.25 14.46 21.13
CA VAL A 203 -8.81 13.17 20.55
C VAL A 203 -8.31 12.18 21.61
N TYR A 204 -7.70 12.70 22.69
CA TYR A 204 -7.13 11.89 23.77
C TYR A 204 -8.01 11.79 25.02
N GLY A 205 -9.18 12.44 25.05
CA GLY A 205 -10.05 12.46 26.22
C GLY A 205 -9.56 13.33 27.39
N TRP A 206 -8.52 14.15 27.21
CA TRP A 206 -7.88 14.92 28.28
C TRP A 206 -8.64 16.16 28.74
N PHE A 207 -9.61 16.63 27.96
CA PHE A 207 -10.29 17.89 28.20
C PHE A 207 -11.78 17.67 28.46
N GLU A 208 -12.38 18.53 29.27
CA GLU A 208 -13.83 18.59 29.49
C GLU A 208 -14.32 20.04 29.43
N ARG A 209 -15.47 20.25 28.79
CA ARG A 209 -16.08 21.57 28.64
C ARG A 209 -16.99 21.84 29.84
N VAL A 210 -16.63 22.81 30.67
CA VAL A 210 -17.38 23.17 31.89
C VAL A 210 -18.57 24.07 31.55
N ARG A 211 -18.33 25.03 30.65
CA ARG A 211 -19.34 25.97 30.13
C ARG A 211 -18.90 26.47 28.76
N PRO A 212 -19.72 27.24 28.03
CA PRO A 212 -19.33 27.72 26.71
C PRO A 212 -17.97 28.44 26.71
N GLY A 213 -17.05 27.95 25.87
CA GLY A 213 -15.71 28.53 25.72
C GLY A 213 -14.75 28.29 26.88
N HIS A 214 -15.11 27.52 27.91
CA HIS A 214 -14.26 27.26 29.07
C HIS A 214 -14.08 25.76 29.29
N TYR A 215 -12.82 25.33 29.38
CA TYR A 215 -12.43 23.94 29.50
C TYR A 215 -11.61 23.72 30.77
N ARG A 216 -11.57 22.49 31.26
CA ARG A 216 -10.62 22.02 32.29
C ARG A 216 -10.09 20.64 31.88
N LEU A 217 -9.10 20.13 32.62
CA LEU A 217 -8.65 18.75 32.44
C LEU A 217 -9.73 17.77 32.92
N SER A 218 -9.92 16.68 32.18
CA SER A 218 -10.65 15.51 32.67
C SER A 218 -9.81 14.76 33.71
N GLU A 219 -10.38 13.75 34.35
CA GLU A 219 -9.63 12.84 35.23
C GLU A 219 -8.47 12.16 34.49
N GLN A 220 -8.70 11.71 33.25
CA GLN A 220 -7.67 11.13 32.40
C GLN A 220 -6.57 12.13 32.06
N GLY A 221 -6.93 13.39 31.79
CA GLY A 221 -5.97 14.47 31.55
C GLY A 221 -5.09 14.75 32.77
N ARG A 222 -5.69 14.80 33.97
CA ARG A 222 -4.98 14.97 35.24
C ARG A 222 -4.00 13.82 35.49
N ALA A 223 -4.46 12.57 35.35
CA ALA A 223 -3.63 11.39 35.56
C ALA A 223 -2.44 11.31 34.58
N MET A 224 -2.65 11.69 33.32
CA MET A 224 -1.58 11.74 32.32
C MET A 224 -0.53 12.79 32.68
N ILE A 225 -0.95 13.99 33.08
CA ILE A 225 -0.05 15.07 33.47
C ILE A 225 0.76 14.71 34.73
N ALA A 226 0.15 14.02 35.70
CA ALA A 226 0.85 13.52 36.88
C ALA A 226 1.96 12.52 36.48
N ARG A 227 1.64 11.51 35.65
CA ARG A 227 2.62 10.54 35.15
C ARG A 227 3.77 11.19 34.36
N ALA A 228 3.49 12.26 33.62
CA ALA A 228 4.50 12.98 32.87
C ALA A 228 5.43 13.81 33.77
N ALA A 229 4.95 14.28 34.93
CA ALA A 229 5.77 14.96 35.93
C ALA A 229 6.74 13.98 36.61
N ASP A 230 6.26 12.76 36.94
CA ASP A 230 7.07 11.71 37.56
C ASP A 230 8.14 11.13 36.62
N ALA A 231 7.94 11.25 35.31
CA ALA A 231 8.84 10.73 34.28
C ALA A 231 9.94 11.71 33.83
N ARG A 232 9.98 12.95 34.34
CA ARG A 232 11.11 13.87 34.07
C ARG A 232 12.33 13.37 34.88
N PRO A 233 13.47 13.04 34.24
CA PRO A 233 14.70 12.89 35.02
C PRO A 233 15.02 14.24 35.68
N ALA A 234 15.50 14.19 36.92
CA ALA A 234 16.13 15.36 37.55
C ALA A 234 17.19 15.88 36.58
N ALA A 235 17.06 17.14 36.17
CA ALA A 235 18.09 17.78 35.36
C ALA A 235 19.42 17.77 36.14
N PRO A 236 20.58 17.58 35.48
CA PRO A 236 21.88 17.71 36.13
C PRO A 236 22.10 19.13 36.66
#